data_AF-A0A7V3T4A6-F1
#
_entry.id   AF-A0A7V3T4A6-F1
#
_cell.length_a   1.000
_cell.length_b   1.000
_cell.length_c   1.000
_cell.angle_alpha   90.00
_cell.angle_beta   90.00
_cell.angle_gamma   90.00
#
_symmetry.space_group_name_H-M   'P 1'
#
loop_
_entity.id
_entity.type
_entity.pdbx_description
1 polymer ?
#
loop_
_entity_poly.entity_id
_entity_poly.type
_entity_poly.pdbx_seq_one_letter_code
_entity_poly.pdbx_strand_id
1 'polypeptide(L)'
;MPNAQSTESRRANHTWRFFRAGGFDQVRLDTGADLAHLDELDQKLWVALACPTRGLEFDPKTLALIDTDKDGRIRVPEILAAVQWAVSMLKDPDQLVQGTDALPLAAINDATPEGRQLLASARRILTNLGKPEATVITIDDTTDTTKIFAQTRFNGDGIVPVDAAPDAPTQAVLRDIIDCLGPETDRSGKPGVSQAKLDQFFAEAVAFSEWWKKAETDPAILPLGDKTAEAVAALKAVKAKIDDYFARCRLAAFDPRAVTALNRQESEYLALVAKDLSITADEVRGFPLARIEA
;
A
#
# COMPACT_ATOMS: atom_id res chain seq x y z
N MET A 1 -20.39 70.51 26.66
CA MET A 1 -21.64 69.75 26.92
C MET A 1 -22.37 69.66 25.59
N PRO A 2 -22.42 68.48 24.97
CA PRO A 2 -23.34 67.44 25.45
C PRO A 2 -22.66 66.11 25.76
N ASN A 3 -23.24 65.43 26.75
CA ASN A 3 -22.89 64.11 27.23
C ASN A 3 -23.36 63.06 26.21
N ALA A 4 -22.43 62.34 25.59
CA ALA A 4 -22.75 61.08 24.94
C ALA A 4 -22.59 59.98 26.00
N GLN A 5 -23.69 59.57 26.61
CA GLN A 5 -23.74 58.34 27.40
C GLN A 5 -23.54 57.17 26.44
N SER A 6 -22.35 56.58 26.51
CA SER A 6 -22.04 55.28 25.93
C SER A 6 -22.89 54.22 26.65
N THR A 7 -23.89 53.69 25.96
CA THR A 7 -24.60 52.47 26.34
C THR A 7 -23.66 51.28 26.17
N GLU A 8 -22.85 51.00 27.19
CA GLU A 8 -22.24 49.67 27.34
C GLU A 8 -23.35 48.66 27.60
N SER A 9 -23.56 47.79 26.63
CA SER A 9 -24.38 46.58 26.79
C SER A 9 -23.72 45.71 27.86
N ARG A 10 -24.32 45.62 29.06
CA ARG A 10 -23.98 44.63 30.08
C ARG A 10 -24.12 43.24 29.47
N ARG A 11 -23.00 42.54 29.23
CA ARG A 11 -23.03 41.08 29.08
C ARG A 11 -23.60 40.53 30.40
N ALA A 12 -24.64 39.71 30.32
CA ALA A 12 -25.18 39.05 31.50
C ALA A 12 -24.10 38.11 32.05
N ASN A 13 -23.69 38.30 33.32
CA ASN A 13 -22.71 37.42 33.96
C ASN A 13 -23.30 36.00 34.06
N HIS A 14 -22.51 34.98 33.69
CA HIS A 14 -22.91 33.57 33.84
C HIS A 14 -23.19 33.24 35.32
N THR A 15 -24.27 32.51 35.58
CA THR A 15 -24.68 32.15 36.95
C THR A 15 -24.19 30.75 37.30
N TRP A 16 -23.08 30.69 38.04
CA TRP A 16 -22.50 29.44 38.52
C TRP A 16 -23.39 28.75 39.56
N ARG A 17 -23.62 27.45 39.37
CA ARG A 17 -24.26 26.59 40.36
C ARG A 17 -23.21 25.84 41.15
N PHE A 18 -23.50 25.59 42.42
CA PHE A 18 -22.59 24.93 43.34
C PHE A 18 -23.25 23.70 43.96
N PHE A 19 -22.43 22.72 44.32
CA PHE A 19 -22.83 21.59 45.13
C PHE A 19 -21.78 21.34 46.21
N ARG A 20 -22.21 20.74 47.32
CA ARG A 20 -21.31 20.45 48.44
C ARG A 20 -20.80 19.02 48.34
N ALA A 21 -19.47 18.87 48.32
CA ALA A 21 -18.80 17.58 48.36
C ALA A 21 -17.51 17.70 49.17
N GLY A 22 -17.21 16.70 50.01
CA GLY A 22 -15.98 16.68 50.80
C GLY A 22 -15.81 17.83 51.81
N GLY A 23 -16.89 18.53 52.18
CA GLY A 23 -16.86 19.65 53.13
C GLY A 23 -16.62 21.03 52.51
N PHE A 24 -16.56 21.15 51.18
CA PHE A 24 -16.41 22.40 50.45
C PHE A 24 -17.43 22.52 49.30
N ASP A 25 -17.64 23.75 48.83
CA ASP A 25 -18.56 24.04 47.73
C ASP A 25 -17.79 23.98 46.40
N GLN A 26 -18.23 23.10 45.51
CA GLN A 26 -17.65 22.88 44.19
C GLN A 26 -18.60 23.40 43.10
N VAL A 27 -18.04 23.93 42.02
CA VAL A 27 -18.80 24.39 40.85
C VAL A 27 -19.38 23.19 40.13
N ARG A 28 -20.65 23.27 39.74
CA ARG A 28 -21.32 22.27 38.91
C ARG A 28 -21.16 22.65 37.44
N LEU A 29 -20.65 21.71 36.64
CA LEU A 29 -20.49 21.81 35.18
C LEU A 29 -21.36 20.74 34.52
N ASP A 30 -22.64 21.02 34.34
CA ASP A 30 -23.64 20.08 33.78
C ASP A 30 -24.41 20.68 32.59
N THR A 31 -24.09 21.90 32.16
CA THR A 31 -24.61 22.52 30.93
C THR A 31 -23.49 22.97 30.00
N GLY A 32 -23.80 23.05 28.70
CA GLY A 32 -22.91 23.63 27.70
C GLY A 32 -22.62 25.11 27.96
N ALA A 33 -23.55 25.84 28.58
CA ALA A 33 -23.31 27.22 29.02
C ALA A 33 -22.22 27.29 30.11
N ASP A 34 -22.15 26.32 31.01
CA ASP A 34 -21.09 26.24 32.03
C ASP A 34 -19.71 26.02 31.38
N LEU A 35 -19.63 25.23 30.31
CA LEU A 35 -18.41 25.01 29.55
C LEU A 35 -18.02 26.25 28.73
N ALA A 36 -19.00 26.92 28.10
CA ALA A 36 -18.77 28.08 27.26
C ALA A 36 -18.22 29.30 28.03
N HIS A 37 -18.51 29.42 29.33
CA HIS A 37 -18.03 30.50 30.20
C HIS A 37 -16.93 30.03 31.17
N LEU A 38 -16.33 28.86 30.96
CA LEU A 38 -15.36 28.27 31.89
C LEU A 38 -14.12 29.16 32.12
N ASP A 39 -13.76 30.00 31.14
CA ASP A 39 -12.68 30.98 31.23
C ASP A 39 -13.00 32.17 32.14
N GLU A 40 -14.27 32.41 32.45
CA GLU A 40 -14.73 33.44 33.40
C GLU A 40 -14.72 32.93 34.86
N LEU A 41 -14.53 31.62 35.08
CA LEU A 41 -14.55 31.04 36.41
C LEU A 41 -13.27 31.37 37.20
N ASP A 42 -13.42 31.96 38.40
CA ASP A 42 -12.29 32.24 39.29
C ASP A 42 -11.54 30.93 39.61
N GLN A 43 -10.24 30.89 39.30
CA GLN A 43 -9.38 29.73 39.51
C GLN A 43 -9.31 29.28 40.98
N LYS A 44 -9.66 30.13 41.95
CA LYS A 44 -9.78 29.74 43.37
C LYS A 44 -10.89 28.73 43.63
N LEU A 45 -11.86 28.61 42.71
CA LEU A 45 -12.96 27.66 42.78
C LEU A 45 -12.61 26.31 42.14
N TRP A 46 -11.41 26.17 41.57
CA TRP A 46 -10.97 24.93 40.94
C TRP A 46 -10.38 23.97 41.98
N VAL A 47 -10.77 22.71 41.89
CA VAL A 47 -10.27 21.64 42.79
C VAL A 47 -8.79 21.37 42.56
N ALA A 48 -8.33 21.50 41.31
CA ALA A 48 -6.93 21.33 40.93
C ALA A 48 -6.58 22.25 39.76
N LEU A 49 -5.33 22.75 39.74
CA LEU A 49 -4.79 23.57 38.65
C LEU A 49 -3.94 22.77 37.66
N ALA A 50 -3.68 21.50 37.98
CA ALA A 50 -2.99 20.53 37.12
C ALA A 50 -3.55 19.12 37.37
N CYS A 51 -3.73 18.35 36.30
CA CYS A 51 -4.30 17.01 36.34
C CYS A 51 -3.40 16.02 35.56
N PRO A 52 -3.02 14.85 36.11
CA PRO A 52 -2.18 13.90 35.39
C PRO A 52 -2.93 13.28 34.20
N THR A 53 -2.23 12.97 33.11
CA THR A 53 -2.84 12.28 31.94
C THR A 53 -3.03 10.77 32.12
N ARG A 54 -2.69 10.23 33.30
CA ARG A 54 -2.73 8.78 33.63
C ARG A 54 -3.37 8.54 34.98
N GLY A 55 -3.96 7.36 35.15
CA GLY A 55 -4.59 6.95 36.41
C GLY A 55 -5.94 7.63 36.68
N LEU A 56 -6.56 8.19 35.63
CA LEU A 56 -7.90 8.74 35.65
C LEU A 56 -8.86 7.75 34.97
N GLU A 57 -10.11 7.73 35.42
CA GLU A 57 -11.21 7.04 34.71
C GLU A 57 -11.68 7.90 33.53
N PHE A 58 -10.79 8.12 32.56
CA PHE A 58 -11.04 8.92 31.36
C PHE A 58 -10.22 8.36 30.18
N ASP A 59 -10.68 8.59 28.93
CA ASP A 59 -9.97 8.09 27.76
C ASP A 59 -8.55 8.70 27.64
N PRO A 60 -7.48 7.88 27.64
CA PRO A 60 -6.11 8.39 27.65
C PRO A 60 -5.72 9.06 26.33
N LYS A 61 -6.38 8.75 25.21
CA LYS A 61 -6.07 9.41 23.92
C LYS A 61 -6.62 10.83 23.91
N THR A 62 -7.82 11.04 24.42
CA THR A 62 -8.37 12.39 24.61
C THR A 62 -7.50 13.21 25.55
N LEU A 63 -7.04 12.65 26.68
CA LEU A 63 -6.12 13.36 27.57
C LEU A 63 -4.80 13.73 26.88
N ALA A 64 -4.27 12.86 26.03
CA ALA A 64 -3.06 13.12 25.25
C ALA A 64 -3.26 14.18 24.14
N LEU A 65 -4.49 14.43 23.69
CA LEU A 65 -4.80 15.53 22.76
C LEU A 65 -4.85 16.88 23.47
N ILE A 66 -5.22 16.89 24.76
CA ILE A 66 -5.29 18.11 25.59
C ILE A 66 -3.91 18.49 26.12
N ASP A 67 -3.05 17.51 26.44
CA ASP A 67 -1.65 17.69 26.86
C ASP A 67 -0.78 18.14 25.68
N THR A 68 -0.74 19.45 25.44
CA THR A 68 -0.15 20.06 24.25
C THR A 68 1.38 20.06 24.28
N ASP A 69 1.97 20.17 25.48
CA ASP A 69 3.43 20.15 25.67
C ASP A 69 3.99 18.74 25.94
N LYS A 70 3.09 17.76 26.16
CA LYS A 70 3.39 16.34 26.36
C LYS A 70 4.18 16.08 27.65
N ASP A 71 4.01 16.91 28.68
CA ASP A 71 4.65 16.74 29.99
C ASP A 71 3.91 15.71 30.88
N GLY A 72 2.76 15.22 30.43
CA GLY A 72 1.93 14.27 31.16
C GLY A 72 0.99 14.91 32.17
N ARG A 73 0.80 16.24 32.13
CA ARG A 73 -0.08 16.99 33.02
C ARG A 73 -0.85 18.07 32.26
N ILE A 74 -2.17 17.99 32.33
CA ILE A 74 -3.05 19.01 31.77
C ILE A 74 -3.20 20.17 32.77
N ARG A 75 -2.94 21.38 32.32
CA ARG A 75 -3.08 22.62 33.11
C ARG A 75 -4.26 23.47 32.67
N VAL A 76 -4.62 24.45 33.50
CA VAL A 76 -5.74 25.38 33.25
C VAL A 76 -5.76 25.96 31.82
N PRO A 77 -4.66 26.48 31.25
CA PRO A 77 -4.69 27.04 29.90
C PRO A 77 -5.06 26.00 28.83
N GLU A 78 -4.61 24.75 28.99
CA GLU A 78 -4.84 23.68 28.01
C GLU A 78 -6.28 23.20 28.02
N ILE A 79 -6.85 23.01 29.22
CA ILE A 79 -8.26 22.63 29.33
C ILE A 79 -9.18 23.76 28.86
N LEU A 80 -8.86 25.03 29.16
CA LEU A 80 -9.61 26.17 28.64
C LEU A 80 -9.54 26.23 27.11
N ALA A 81 -8.36 26.05 26.51
CA ALA A 81 -8.21 26.00 25.06
C ALA A 81 -9.00 24.84 24.43
N ALA A 82 -8.95 23.66 25.02
CA ALA A 82 -9.69 22.49 24.55
C ALA A 82 -11.20 22.69 24.62
N VAL A 83 -11.71 23.25 25.72
CA VAL A 83 -13.13 23.54 25.91
C VAL A 83 -13.60 24.64 24.95
N GLN A 84 -12.87 25.74 24.84
CA GLN A 84 -13.21 26.82 23.91
C GLN A 84 -13.24 26.33 22.46
N TRP A 85 -12.26 25.51 22.06
CA TRP A 85 -12.26 24.88 20.75
C TRP A 85 -13.49 23.99 20.56
N ALA A 86 -13.77 23.06 21.47
CA ALA A 86 -14.90 22.13 21.37
C ALA A 86 -16.26 22.86 21.30
N VAL A 87 -16.45 23.89 22.14
CA VAL A 87 -17.63 24.75 22.14
C VAL A 87 -17.77 25.49 20.80
N SER A 88 -16.68 26.04 20.25
CA SER A 88 -16.70 26.76 18.98
C SER A 88 -17.06 25.88 17.77
N MET A 89 -16.77 24.57 17.86
CA MET A 89 -17.04 23.59 16.80
C MET A 89 -18.48 23.09 16.79
N LEU A 90 -19.31 23.48 17.76
CA LEU A 90 -20.69 23.01 17.91
C LEU A 90 -21.68 24.17 17.82
N LYS A 91 -22.85 23.91 17.22
CA LYS A 91 -23.97 24.87 17.20
C LYS A 91 -24.64 24.98 18.57
N ASP A 92 -24.62 23.88 19.31
CA ASP A 92 -25.18 23.75 20.64
C ASP A 92 -24.13 23.13 21.57
N PRO A 93 -23.56 23.89 22.52
CA PRO A 93 -22.58 23.39 23.47
C PRO A 93 -23.13 22.29 24.40
N ASP A 94 -24.45 22.18 24.57
CA ASP A 94 -25.04 21.13 25.42
C ASP A 94 -24.74 19.72 24.90
N GLN A 95 -24.37 19.58 23.62
CA GLN A 95 -23.93 18.31 23.05
C GLN A 95 -22.72 17.70 23.79
N LEU A 96 -21.87 18.51 24.44
CA LEU A 96 -20.70 18.03 25.18
C LEU A 96 -21.05 17.39 26.53
N VAL A 97 -22.20 17.73 27.12
CA VAL A 97 -22.60 17.26 28.47
C VAL A 97 -23.67 16.16 28.42
N GLN A 98 -24.22 15.86 27.24
CA GLN A 98 -25.26 14.83 27.06
C GLN A 98 -24.74 13.40 27.23
N GLY A 99 -23.42 13.17 27.15
CA GLY A 99 -22.81 11.85 27.36
C GLY A 99 -23.16 10.83 26.28
N THR A 100 -23.44 11.28 25.05
CA THR A 100 -23.69 10.41 23.90
C THR A 100 -22.38 9.93 23.28
N ASP A 101 -22.38 8.73 22.72
CA ASP A 101 -21.26 8.12 21.99
C ASP A 101 -21.21 8.53 20.50
N ALA A 102 -22.21 9.30 20.06
CA ALA A 102 -22.38 9.78 18.71
C ALA A 102 -22.51 11.30 18.66
N LEU A 103 -21.87 11.91 17.66
CA LEU A 103 -21.98 13.33 17.32
C LEU A 103 -22.81 13.50 16.03
N PRO A 104 -23.98 14.16 16.09
CA PRO A 104 -24.73 14.50 14.89
C PRO A 104 -23.95 15.45 13.98
N LEU A 105 -23.86 15.14 12.68
CA LEU A 105 -23.19 16.01 11.71
C LEU A 105 -23.86 17.39 11.63
N ALA A 106 -25.17 17.45 11.88
CA ALA A 106 -25.92 18.70 11.91
C ALA A 106 -25.55 19.60 13.10
N ALA A 107 -25.03 19.02 14.19
CA ALA A 107 -24.61 19.74 15.39
C ALA A 107 -23.26 20.46 15.22
N ILE A 108 -22.45 20.07 14.22
CA ILE A 108 -21.18 20.75 13.92
C ILE A 108 -21.47 22.16 13.38
N ASN A 109 -20.76 23.14 13.92
CA ASN A 109 -20.82 24.54 13.51
C ASN A 109 -20.05 24.75 12.21
N ASP A 110 -20.74 24.78 11.08
CA ASP A 110 -20.18 25.01 9.75
C ASP A 110 -20.09 26.50 9.36
N ALA A 111 -20.28 27.42 10.31
CA ALA A 111 -20.12 28.85 10.06
C ALA A 111 -18.64 29.30 10.02
N THR A 112 -17.73 28.53 10.61
CA THR A 112 -16.28 28.82 10.63
C THR A 112 -15.52 27.99 9.58
N PRO A 113 -14.35 28.45 9.10
CA PRO A 113 -13.47 27.63 8.25
C PRO A 113 -13.13 26.28 8.89
N GLU A 114 -12.75 26.29 10.17
CA GLU A 114 -12.35 25.12 10.95
C GLU A 114 -13.51 24.14 11.12
N GLY A 115 -14.72 24.64 11.40
CA GLY A 115 -15.90 23.80 11.56
C GLY A 115 -16.39 23.20 10.24
N ARG A 116 -16.26 23.91 9.10
CA ARG A 116 -16.47 23.32 7.77
C ARG A 116 -15.48 22.20 7.48
N GLN A 117 -14.21 22.39 7.85
CA GLN A 117 -13.19 21.36 7.70
C GLN A 117 -13.48 20.14 8.59
N LEU A 118 -13.92 20.34 9.83
CA LEU A 118 -14.33 19.26 10.73
C LEU A 118 -15.50 18.47 10.13
N LEU A 119 -16.56 19.16 9.66
CA LEU A 119 -17.72 18.52 9.03
C LEU A 119 -17.32 17.75 7.76
N ALA A 120 -16.48 18.32 6.90
CA ALA A 120 -15.98 17.65 5.70
C ALA A 120 -15.15 16.39 6.06
N SER A 121 -14.34 16.47 7.12
CA SER A 121 -13.53 15.35 7.60
C SER A 121 -14.41 14.22 8.15
N ALA A 122 -15.42 14.56 8.96
CA ALA A 122 -16.38 13.58 9.47
C ALA A 122 -17.13 12.86 8.32
N ARG A 123 -17.62 13.61 7.32
CA ARG A 123 -18.25 13.03 6.12
C ARG A 123 -17.31 12.15 5.31
N ARG A 124 -16.04 12.54 5.20
CA ARG A 124 -15.02 11.75 4.50
C ARG A 124 -14.77 10.43 5.22
N ILE A 125 -14.61 10.45 6.55
CA ILE A 125 -14.46 9.24 7.37
C ILE A 125 -15.64 8.29 7.13
N LEU A 126 -16.87 8.80 7.23
CA LEU A 126 -18.08 7.99 7.01
C LEU A 126 -18.14 7.41 5.59
N THR A 127 -17.77 8.20 4.57
CA THR A 127 -17.70 7.72 3.18
C THR A 127 -16.68 6.60 3.02
N ASN A 128 -15.49 6.75 3.60
CA ASN A 128 -14.44 5.73 3.53
C ASN A 128 -14.80 4.45 4.31
N LEU A 129 -15.66 4.57 5.32
CA LEU A 129 -16.22 3.42 6.05
C LEU A 129 -17.43 2.79 5.33
N GLY A 130 -17.80 3.26 4.14
CA GLY A 130 -18.96 2.75 3.38
C GLY A 130 -20.31 3.22 3.93
N LYS A 131 -20.35 4.31 4.70
CA LYS A 131 -21.55 4.89 5.32
C LYS A 131 -21.84 6.33 4.82
N PRO A 132 -21.93 6.60 3.50
CA PRO A 132 -22.05 7.97 2.98
C PRO A 132 -23.33 8.71 3.45
N GLU A 133 -24.39 7.97 3.75
CA GLU A 133 -25.69 8.52 4.17
C GLU A 133 -25.83 8.67 5.70
N ALA A 134 -24.80 8.33 6.48
CA ALA A 134 -24.85 8.46 7.92
C ALA A 134 -24.93 9.93 8.34
N THR A 135 -25.82 10.22 9.29
CA THR A 135 -26.06 11.57 9.82
C THR A 135 -25.35 11.84 11.15
N VAL A 136 -24.68 10.82 11.70
CA VAL A 136 -23.94 10.86 12.95
C VAL A 136 -22.56 10.21 12.75
N ILE A 137 -21.57 10.63 13.52
CA ILE A 137 -20.24 10.01 13.59
C ILE A 137 -19.96 9.57 15.04
N THR A 138 -19.41 8.38 15.23
CA THR A 138 -19.09 7.84 16.57
C THR A 138 -17.59 7.80 16.83
N ILE A 139 -17.19 7.56 18.09
CA ILE A 139 -15.78 7.31 18.44
C ILE A 139 -15.23 6.11 17.65
N ASP A 140 -16.01 5.03 17.52
CA ASP A 140 -15.61 3.84 16.76
C ASP A 140 -15.31 4.16 15.30
N ASP A 141 -16.09 5.06 14.67
CA ASP A 141 -15.85 5.50 13.29
C ASP A 141 -14.51 6.26 13.15
N THR A 142 -13.96 6.82 14.23
CA THR A 142 -12.68 7.56 14.20
C THR A 142 -11.48 6.74 14.66
N THR A 143 -11.71 5.60 15.32
CA THR A 143 -10.65 4.81 15.95
C THR A 143 -10.02 3.79 15.00
N ASP A 144 -10.77 3.29 14.02
CA ASP A 144 -10.29 2.29 13.05
C ASP A 144 -9.61 2.94 11.84
N THR A 145 -8.45 3.59 12.08
CA THR A 145 -7.66 4.24 11.02
C THR A 145 -7.33 3.31 9.86
N THR A 146 -7.18 2.01 10.10
CA THR A 146 -6.95 1.03 9.04
C THR A 146 -8.16 0.91 8.13
N LYS A 147 -9.39 0.77 8.65
CA LYS A 147 -10.60 0.77 7.82
C LYS A 147 -10.86 2.12 7.13
N ILE A 148 -10.60 3.24 7.81
CA ILE A 148 -10.81 4.59 7.28
C ILE A 148 -9.96 4.86 6.04
N PHE A 149 -8.77 4.26 5.93
CA PHE A 149 -7.87 4.50 4.80
C PHE A 149 -7.72 3.31 3.86
N ALA A 150 -7.94 2.07 4.31
CA ALA A 150 -7.84 0.88 3.46
C ALA A 150 -8.74 0.93 2.21
N GLN A 151 -9.88 1.60 2.27
CA GLN A 151 -10.79 1.73 1.12
C GLN A 151 -10.50 2.96 0.24
N THR A 152 -9.57 3.82 0.63
CA THR A 152 -9.20 4.97 -0.18
C THR A 152 -8.29 4.55 -1.34
N ARG A 153 -8.54 5.12 -2.52
CA ARG A 153 -7.76 4.86 -3.73
C ARG A 153 -6.25 5.08 -3.54
N PHE A 154 -5.88 6.04 -2.71
CA PHE A 154 -4.50 6.32 -2.31
C PHE A 154 -4.46 6.38 -0.79
N ASN A 155 -4.16 5.25 -0.16
CA ASN A 155 -4.15 5.10 1.30
C ASN A 155 -2.84 5.58 1.96
N GLY A 156 -1.84 5.95 1.13
CA GLY A 156 -0.57 6.53 1.56
C GLY A 156 0.45 5.54 2.11
N ASP A 157 0.29 4.23 1.91
CA ASP A 157 1.25 3.22 2.38
C ASP A 157 2.45 3.00 1.43
N GLY A 158 2.42 3.63 0.25
CA GLY A 158 3.48 3.53 -0.76
C GLY A 158 3.34 2.33 -1.70
N ILE A 159 2.26 1.55 -1.58
CA ILE A 159 1.90 0.46 -2.47
C ILE A 159 0.73 0.92 -3.34
N VAL A 160 0.82 0.66 -4.65
CA VAL A 160 -0.22 1.04 -5.61
C VAL A 160 -0.88 -0.23 -6.16
N PRO A 161 -2.11 -0.55 -5.71
CA PRO A 161 -2.91 -1.60 -6.32
C PRO A 161 -3.24 -1.31 -7.78
N VAL A 162 -3.46 -2.37 -8.57
CA VAL A 162 -3.79 -2.24 -9.99
C VAL A 162 -5.04 -1.36 -10.20
N ASP A 163 -6.09 -1.56 -9.41
CA ASP A 163 -7.34 -0.80 -9.54
C ASP A 163 -7.24 0.65 -9.06
N ALA A 164 -6.14 1.05 -8.43
CA ALA A 164 -5.86 2.45 -8.12
C ALA A 164 -5.44 3.25 -9.37
N ALA A 165 -5.02 2.60 -10.46
CA ALA A 165 -4.68 3.29 -11.71
C ALA A 165 -5.93 3.78 -12.48
N PRO A 166 -5.89 5.01 -13.05
CA PRO A 166 -7.08 5.66 -13.64
C PRO A 166 -7.52 5.07 -14.98
N ASP A 167 -6.63 4.40 -15.70
CA ASP A 167 -6.82 3.97 -17.07
C ASP A 167 -6.28 2.55 -17.32
N ALA A 168 -6.86 1.87 -18.30
CA ALA A 168 -6.52 0.48 -18.62
C ALA A 168 -5.04 0.28 -19.05
N PRO A 169 -4.40 1.18 -19.83
CA PRO A 169 -2.97 1.10 -20.11
C PRO A 169 -2.08 1.10 -18.86
N THR A 170 -2.31 2.03 -17.94
CA THR A 170 -1.54 2.08 -16.68
C THR A 170 -1.76 0.82 -15.84
N GLN A 171 -3.00 0.31 -15.80
CA GLN A 171 -3.30 -0.96 -15.14
C GLN A 171 -2.54 -2.15 -15.76
N ALA A 172 -2.37 -2.18 -17.08
CA ALA A 172 -1.64 -3.24 -17.76
C ALA A 172 -0.17 -3.25 -17.32
N VAL A 173 0.49 -2.08 -17.30
CA VAL A 173 1.88 -1.96 -16.82
C VAL A 173 2.02 -2.43 -15.37
N LEU A 174 1.07 -2.07 -14.48
CA LEU A 174 1.09 -2.55 -13.10
C LEU A 174 0.95 -4.09 -13.00
N ARG A 175 0.14 -4.71 -13.87
CA ARG A 175 0.03 -6.17 -13.94
C ARG A 175 1.33 -6.81 -14.43
N ASP A 176 1.95 -6.26 -15.47
CA ASP A 176 3.23 -6.76 -15.99
C ASP A 176 4.33 -6.72 -14.92
N ILE A 177 4.40 -5.64 -14.14
CA ILE A 177 5.34 -5.52 -13.02
C ILE A 177 5.07 -6.61 -11.97
N ILE A 178 3.81 -6.83 -11.61
CA ILE A 178 3.43 -7.88 -10.64
C ILE A 178 3.77 -9.28 -11.17
N ASP A 179 3.55 -9.54 -12.45
CA ASP A 179 3.84 -10.83 -13.07
C ASP A 179 5.35 -11.10 -13.15
N CYS A 180 6.17 -10.06 -13.37
CA CYS A 180 7.62 -10.19 -13.45
C CYS A 180 8.33 -10.21 -12.07
N LEU A 181 7.93 -9.33 -11.14
CA LEU A 181 8.64 -9.10 -9.87
C LEU A 181 7.85 -9.57 -8.63
N GLY A 182 6.67 -10.13 -8.84
CA GLY A 182 5.73 -10.51 -7.79
C GLY A 182 4.98 -9.30 -7.18
N PRO A 183 3.86 -9.54 -6.48
CA PRO A 183 3.10 -8.48 -5.82
C PRO A 183 3.71 -8.04 -4.48
N GLU A 184 3.33 -6.86 -4.01
CA GLU A 184 3.40 -6.44 -2.60
C GLU A 184 1.99 -6.24 -2.06
N THR A 185 1.79 -6.44 -0.75
CA THR A 185 0.46 -6.31 -0.13
C THR A 185 0.23 -4.88 0.31
N ASP A 186 -0.75 -4.24 -0.33
CA ASP A 186 -1.28 -2.93 0.06
C ASP A 186 -2.09 -3.03 1.37
N ARG A 187 -2.27 -1.92 2.07
CA ARG A 187 -3.03 -1.82 3.32
C ARG A 187 -4.52 -2.19 3.16
N SER A 188 -5.04 -2.16 1.93
CA SER A 188 -6.35 -2.71 1.57
C SER A 188 -6.40 -4.24 1.48
N GLY A 189 -5.24 -4.91 1.53
CA GLY A 189 -5.06 -6.35 1.32
C GLY A 189 -4.91 -6.75 -0.15
N LYS A 190 -4.96 -5.80 -1.08
CA LYS A 190 -4.82 -6.05 -2.52
C LYS A 190 -3.35 -6.16 -2.94
N PRO A 191 -3.05 -6.92 -4.01
CA PRO A 191 -1.72 -6.91 -4.61
C PRO A 191 -1.47 -5.57 -5.32
N GLY A 192 -0.30 -5.00 -5.09
CA GLY A 192 0.16 -3.77 -5.74
C GLY A 192 1.67 -3.75 -5.93
N VAL A 193 2.17 -2.59 -6.32
CA VAL A 193 3.59 -2.35 -6.57
C VAL A 193 4.10 -1.15 -5.78
N SER A 194 5.33 -1.22 -5.30
CA SER A 194 6.03 -0.12 -4.67
C SER A 194 6.82 0.71 -5.69
N GLN A 195 7.27 1.90 -5.29
CA GLN A 195 8.22 2.70 -6.09
C GLN A 195 9.49 1.91 -6.41
N ALA A 196 10.01 1.13 -5.46
CA ALA A 196 11.21 0.33 -5.66
C ALA A 196 11.03 -0.72 -6.78
N LYS A 197 9.88 -1.40 -6.83
CA LYS A 197 9.57 -2.35 -7.90
C LYS A 197 9.36 -1.68 -9.24
N LEU A 198 8.74 -0.50 -9.27
CA LEU A 198 8.62 0.31 -10.48
C LEU A 198 10.01 0.66 -11.04
N ASP A 199 10.89 1.18 -10.20
CA ASP A 199 12.25 1.57 -10.59
C ASP A 199 13.05 0.36 -11.09
N GLN A 200 12.96 -0.77 -10.37
CA GLN A 200 13.61 -2.02 -10.77
C GLN A 200 13.10 -2.51 -12.14
N PHE A 201 11.79 -2.58 -12.33
CA PHE A 201 11.21 -3.08 -13.57
C PHE A 201 11.66 -2.24 -14.77
N PHE A 202 11.61 -0.92 -14.67
CA PHE A 202 12.02 -0.06 -15.79
C PHE A 202 13.53 -0.09 -16.03
N ALA A 203 14.35 -0.20 -14.99
CA ALA A 203 15.79 -0.37 -15.14
C ALA A 203 16.13 -1.69 -15.86
N GLU A 204 15.48 -2.80 -15.46
CA GLU A 204 15.67 -4.11 -16.09
C GLU A 204 15.10 -4.17 -17.52
N ALA A 205 13.96 -3.53 -17.78
CA ALA A 205 13.37 -3.44 -19.11
C ALA A 205 14.29 -2.67 -20.08
N VAL A 206 14.91 -1.57 -19.63
CA VAL A 206 15.91 -0.84 -20.41
C VAL A 206 17.13 -1.72 -20.65
N ALA A 207 17.68 -2.36 -19.62
CA ALA A 207 18.84 -3.24 -19.76
C ALA A 207 18.58 -4.40 -20.73
N PHE A 208 17.38 -4.98 -20.69
CA PHE A 208 16.95 -6.03 -21.62
C PHE A 208 16.85 -5.51 -23.06
N SER A 209 16.23 -4.36 -23.26
CA SER A 209 16.11 -3.71 -24.57
C SER A 209 17.48 -3.36 -25.16
N GLU A 210 18.39 -2.81 -24.35
CA GLU A 210 19.76 -2.51 -24.77
C GLU A 210 20.56 -3.77 -25.11
N TRP A 211 20.39 -4.84 -24.33
CA TRP A 211 21.00 -6.14 -24.64
C TRP A 211 20.47 -6.70 -25.95
N TRP A 212 19.15 -6.67 -26.18
CA TRP A 212 18.53 -7.17 -27.40
C TRP A 212 18.97 -6.36 -28.63
N LYS A 213 19.02 -5.04 -28.51
CA LYS A 213 19.45 -4.12 -29.57
C LYS A 213 20.87 -4.41 -30.08
N LYS A 214 21.77 -4.96 -29.23
CA LYS A 214 23.09 -5.41 -29.69
C LYS A 214 22.96 -6.46 -30.80
N ALA A 215 22.04 -7.42 -30.64
CA ALA A 215 21.81 -8.46 -31.65
C ALA A 215 21.21 -7.91 -32.96
N GLU A 216 20.40 -6.85 -32.88
CA GLU A 216 19.82 -6.18 -34.06
C GLU A 216 20.84 -5.33 -34.83
N THR A 217 21.83 -4.77 -34.13
CA THR A 217 22.80 -3.83 -34.70
C THR A 217 24.13 -4.45 -35.11
N ASP A 218 24.52 -5.58 -34.52
CA ASP A 218 25.75 -6.30 -34.85
C ASP A 218 25.44 -7.57 -35.66
N PRO A 219 25.66 -7.55 -36.98
CA PRO A 219 25.42 -8.72 -37.84
C PRO A 219 26.26 -9.94 -37.47
N ALA A 220 27.35 -9.78 -36.69
CA ALA A 220 28.15 -10.90 -36.23
C ALA A 220 27.43 -11.71 -35.12
N ILE A 221 26.51 -11.10 -34.37
CA ILE A 221 25.75 -11.78 -33.31
C ILE A 221 24.65 -12.66 -33.91
N LEU A 222 23.95 -12.15 -34.93
CA LEU A 222 22.95 -12.88 -35.70
C LEU A 222 23.44 -13.09 -37.14
N PRO A 223 24.38 -14.03 -37.39
CA PRO A 223 25.02 -14.19 -38.69
C PRO A 223 24.05 -14.52 -39.84
N LEU A 224 22.84 -15.00 -39.52
CA LEU A 224 21.78 -15.29 -40.47
C LEU A 224 20.54 -14.41 -40.24
N GLY A 225 20.67 -13.30 -39.50
CA GLY A 225 19.55 -12.44 -39.09
C GLY A 225 18.45 -13.23 -38.39
N ASP A 226 17.20 -13.02 -38.78
CA ASP A 226 16.01 -13.73 -38.26
C ASP A 226 16.11 -15.26 -38.38
N LYS A 227 16.87 -15.78 -39.35
CA LYS A 227 17.06 -17.23 -39.55
C LYS A 227 18.07 -17.85 -38.58
N THR A 228 18.78 -17.03 -37.79
CA THR A 228 19.81 -17.52 -36.86
C THR A 228 19.22 -18.48 -35.84
N ALA A 229 18.04 -18.16 -35.29
CA ALA A 229 17.39 -19.01 -34.29
C ALA A 229 17.03 -20.40 -34.87
N GLU A 230 16.44 -20.43 -36.07
CA GLU A 230 16.10 -21.68 -36.77
C GLU A 230 17.35 -22.50 -37.12
N ALA A 231 18.42 -21.84 -37.60
CA ALA A 231 19.67 -22.51 -37.92
C ALA A 231 20.34 -23.12 -36.67
N VAL A 232 20.33 -22.41 -35.54
CA VAL A 232 20.82 -22.94 -34.26
C VAL A 232 19.97 -24.12 -33.79
N ALA A 233 18.64 -24.04 -33.94
CA ALA A 233 17.76 -25.16 -33.61
C ALA A 233 18.05 -26.39 -34.48
N ALA A 234 18.22 -26.20 -35.79
CA ALA A 234 18.60 -27.28 -36.72
C ALA A 234 19.96 -27.90 -36.36
N LEU A 235 20.98 -27.07 -36.06
CA LEU A 235 22.28 -27.55 -35.62
C LEU A 235 22.18 -28.32 -34.30
N LYS A 236 21.45 -27.82 -33.30
CA LYS A 236 21.23 -28.50 -32.01
C LYS A 236 20.57 -29.87 -32.22
N ALA A 237 19.63 -29.98 -33.16
CA ALA A 237 18.94 -31.24 -33.46
C ALA A 237 19.89 -32.33 -33.99
N VAL A 238 20.93 -31.96 -34.76
CA VAL A 238 21.90 -32.92 -35.32
C VAL A 238 23.22 -33.02 -34.53
N LYS A 239 23.44 -32.10 -33.57
CA LYS A 239 24.70 -31.94 -32.83
C LYS A 239 25.21 -33.25 -32.24
N ALA A 240 24.35 -34.02 -31.57
CA ALA A 240 24.76 -35.28 -30.94
C ALA A 240 25.30 -36.30 -31.94
N LYS A 241 24.73 -36.37 -33.15
CA LYS A 241 25.16 -37.29 -34.22
C LYS A 241 26.48 -36.85 -34.86
N ILE A 242 26.68 -35.53 -35.01
CA ILE A 242 27.93 -34.95 -35.47
C ILE A 242 29.05 -35.20 -34.44
N ASP A 243 28.79 -34.89 -33.17
CA ASP A 243 29.77 -35.07 -32.09
C ASP A 243 30.16 -36.55 -31.91
N ASP A 244 29.19 -37.48 -31.95
CA ASP A 244 29.45 -38.93 -31.92
C ASP A 244 30.33 -39.39 -33.09
N TYR A 245 30.02 -38.94 -34.32
CA TYR A 245 30.83 -39.28 -35.49
C TYR A 245 32.28 -38.84 -35.33
N PHE A 246 32.52 -37.57 -34.97
CA PHE A 246 33.89 -37.08 -34.78
C PHE A 246 34.60 -37.71 -33.58
N ALA A 247 33.88 -38.09 -32.52
CA ALA A 247 34.45 -38.85 -31.42
C ALA A 247 34.93 -40.24 -31.89
N ARG A 248 34.14 -40.94 -32.71
CA ARG A 248 34.53 -42.22 -33.32
C ARG A 248 35.72 -42.07 -34.27
N CYS A 249 35.74 -41.04 -35.12
CA CYS A 249 36.89 -40.76 -36.00
C CYS A 249 38.18 -40.54 -35.20
N ARG A 250 38.13 -39.79 -34.10
CA ARG A 250 39.30 -39.60 -33.23
C ARG A 250 39.77 -40.89 -32.58
N LEU A 251 38.84 -41.77 -32.20
CA LEU A 251 39.18 -43.07 -31.64
C LEU A 251 39.77 -44.03 -32.69
N ALA A 252 39.26 -44.00 -33.91
CA ALA A 252 39.82 -44.74 -35.05
C ALA A 252 41.25 -44.28 -35.40
N ALA A 253 41.49 -42.97 -35.40
CA ALA A 253 42.82 -42.41 -35.60
C ALA A 253 43.80 -42.77 -34.46
N PHE A 254 43.29 -42.92 -33.23
CA PHE A 254 44.10 -43.30 -32.07
C PHE A 254 44.48 -44.79 -32.07
N ASP A 255 43.53 -45.70 -32.33
CA ASP A 255 43.78 -47.13 -32.47
C ASP A 255 43.03 -47.68 -33.69
N PRO A 256 43.72 -47.90 -34.83
CA PRO A 256 43.10 -48.41 -36.06
C PRO A 256 42.40 -49.76 -35.89
N ARG A 257 42.74 -50.54 -34.85
CA ARG A 257 42.06 -51.82 -34.56
C ARG A 257 40.61 -51.61 -34.10
N ALA A 258 40.26 -50.43 -33.61
CA ALA A 258 38.90 -50.10 -33.18
C ALA A 258 37.95 -49.81 -34.35
N VAL A 259 38.45 -49.57 -35.57
CA VAL A 259 37.64 -49.17 -36.75
C VAL A 259 36.48 -50.14 -37.01
N THR A 260 36.73 -51.45 -36.92
CA THR A 260 35.69 -52.46 -37.13
C THR A 260 34.60 -52.41 -36.06
N ALA A 261 34.96 -52.13 -34.80
CA ALA A 261 34.01 -52.04 -33.69
C ALA A 261 33.26 -50.70 -33.65
N LEU A 262 33.83 -49.64 -34.25
CA LEU A 262 33.24 -48.30 -34.31
C LEU A 262 32.23 -48.13 -35.44
N ASN A 263 32.31 -48.99 -36.46
CA ASN A 263 31.27 -49.18 -37.46
C ASN A 263 30.29 -50.27 -37.01
N ARG A 264 29.07 -50.30 -37.57
CA ARG A 264 28.09 -51.35 -37.27
C ARG A 264 28.45 -52.67 -37.91
N GLN A 265 28.07 -53.76 -37.27
CA GLN A 265 28.27 -55.10 -37.82
C GLN A 265 27.29 -55.39 -38.95
N GLU A 266 27.69 -56.23 -39.91
CA GLU A 266 26.87 -56.65 -41.05
C GLU A 266 25.50 -57.23 -40.62
N SER A 267 25.46 -57.96 -39.50
CA SER A 267 24.25 -58.51 -38.90
C SER A 267 23.19 -57.45 -38.55
N GLU A 268 23.60 -56.23 -38.20
CA GLU A 268 22.69 -55.13 -37.90
C GLU A 268 22.06 -54.52 -39.16
N TYR A 269 22.75 -54.56 -40.30
CA TYR A 269 22.20 -54.16 -41.59
C TYR A 269 21.16 -55.17 -42.10
N LEU A 270 21.41 -56.47 -41.91
CA LEU A 270 20.47 -57.54 -42.26
C LEU A 270 19.15 -57.44 -41.48
N ALA A 271 19.20 -57.01 -40.21
CA ALA A 271 18.01 -56.79 -39.38
C ALA A 271 17.12 -55.62 -39.88
N LEU A 272 17.70 -54.66 -40.59
CA LEU A 272 16.97 -53.55 -41.22
C LEU A 272 16.36 -53.96 -42.56
N VAL A 273 17.10 -54.69 -43.38
CA VAL A 273 16.63 -55.21 -44.68
C VAL A 273 15.48 -56.23 -44.52
N ALA A 274 15.40 -56.90 -43.36
CA ALA A 274 14.30 -57.79 -43.02
C ALA A 274 12.95 -57.07 -42.77
N LYS A 275 12.95 -55.74 -42.64
CA LYS A 275 11.75 -54.90 -42.58
C LYS A 275 11.44 -54.34 -43.97
N ASP A 276 10.18 -53.95 -44.20
CA ASP A 276 9.76 -53.36 -45.47
C ASP A 276 10.60 -52.09 -45.74
N LEU A 277 11.24 -52.02 -46.91
CA LEU A 277 12.35 -51.11 -47.22
C LEU A 277 11.89 -49.66 -47.47
N SER A 278 11.11 -49.08 -46.55
CA SER A 278 10.94 -47.64 -46.44
C SER A 278 12.07 -47.12 -45.56
N ILE A 279 13.20 -46.73 -46.15
CA ILE A 279 14.29 -46.09 -45.39
C ILE A 279 13.76 -44.75 -44.86
N THR A 280 13.18 -44.80 -43.66
CA THR A 280 12.79 -43.61 -42.90
C THR A 280 13.97 -43.18 -42.03
N ALA A 281 14.02 -41.89 -41.67
CA ALA A 281 15.12 -41.35 -40.86
C ALA A 281 15.27 -42.03 -39.48
N ASP A 282 14.23 -42.72 -39.01
CA ASP A 282 14.15 -43.32 -37.67
C ASP A 282 14.95 -44.61 -37.57
N GLU A 283 14.90 -45.43 -38.61
CA GLU A 283 15.54 -46.73 -38.69
C GLU A 283 17.08 -46.63 -38.71
N VAL A 284 17.59 -45.56 -39.29
CA VAL A 284 19.03 -45.26 -39.39
C VAL A 284 19.48 -44.15 -38.43
N ARG A 285 18.60 -43.69 -37.53
CA ARG A 285 18.89 -42.58 -36.61
C ARG A 285 20.13 -42.85 -35.76
N GLY A 286 20.28 -44.10 -35.28
CA GLY A 286 21.41 -44.54 -34.47
C GLY A 286 22.68 -44.91 -35.24
N PHE A 287 22.72 -44.69 -36.56
CA PHE A 287 23.91 -44.95 -37.38
C PHE A 287 24.89 -43.77 -37.25
N PRO A 288 26.20 -44.01 -37.37
CA PRO A 288 27.15 -42.93 -37.56
C PRO A 288 26.76 -42.02 -38.73
N LEU A 289 27.19 -40.75 -38.68
CA LEU A 289 26.89 -39.78 -39.73
C LEU A 289 27.42 -40.22 -41.11
N ALA A 290 28.61 -40.83 -41.10
CA ALA A 290 29.24 -41.47 -42.25
C ALA A 290 30.04 -42.69 -41.76
N ARG A 291 30.60 -43.46 -42.69
CA ARG A 291 31.51 -44.56 -42.37
C ARG A 291 32.70 -44.03 -41.56
N ILE A 292 33.07 -44.72 -40.49
CA ILE A 292 34.25 -44.36 -39.69
C ILE A 292 35.49 -44.91 -40.40
N GLU A 293 36.37 -44.00 -40.79
CA GLU A 293 37.68 -44.25 -41.39
C GLU A 293 38.76 -43.55 -40.53
N ALA A 294 40.00 -44.04 -40.60
CA ALA A 294 41.16 -43.51 -39.86
C ALA A 294 41.95 -42.50 -40.72
#